data_AF-A0A7V8YYV4-F1
#
_entry.id   AF-A0A7V8YYV4-F1
#
_cell.length_a   1.000
_cell.length_b   1.000
_cell.length_c   1.000
_cell.angle_alpha   90.00
_cell.angle_beta   90.00
_cell.angle_gamma   90.00
#
_symmetry.space_group_name_H-M   'P 1'
#
loop_
_entity.id
_entity.type
_entity.pdbx_description
1 polymer ?
#
loop_
_entity_poly.entity_id
_entity_poly.type
_entity_poly.pdbx_seq_one_letter_code
_entity_poly.pdbx_strand_id
1 'polypeptide(L)' 'EGIVVEKRGKPIAKVIPVGPADNSGLIDSMKGIIKVSGDIFSTGVKWNAES' A
#
# COMPACT_ATOMS: atom_id res chain seq x y z
N GLU A 1 2.91 -6.10 22.99
CA GLU A 1 1.93 -7.16 23.28
C GLU A 1 0.62 -6.84 22.56
N GLY A 2 -0.15 -7.86 22.12
CA GLY A 2 -1.41 -7.67 21.39
C GLY A 2 -2.63 -7.70 22.32
N ILE A 3 -3.77 -7.18 21.86
CA ILE A 3 -5.03 -7.11 22.62
C ILE A 3 -5.93 -8.29 22.23
N VAL A 4 -6.45 -9.03 23.19
CA VAL A 4 -7.42 -10.11 22.95
C VAL A 4 -8.83 -9.51 22.87
N VAL A 5 -9.57 -9.85 21.81
CA VAL A 5 -10.95 -9.45 21.61
C VAL A 5 -11.85 -10.63 21.95
N GLU A 6 -12.79 -10.41 22.86
CA GLU A 6 -13.71 -11.44 23.34
C GLU A 6 -15.17 -11.13 22.94
N LYS A 7 -15.96 -12.18 22.79
CA LYS A 7 -17.42 -12.13 22.62
C LYS A 7 -18.06 -13.07 23.61
N ARG A 8 -18.78 -12.53 24.60
CA ARG A 8 -19.42 -13.27 25.70
C ARG A 8 -18.42 -14.11 26.53
N GLY A 9 -17.28 -13.52 26.88
CA GLY A 9 -16.22 -14.20 27.64
C GLY A 9 -15.48 -15.29 26.86
N LYS A 10 -15.73 -15.40 25.54
CA LYS A 10 -14.97 -16.30 24.66
C LYS A 10 -14.05 -15.48 23.76
N PRO A 11 -12.73 -15.73 23.74
CA PRO A 11 -11.83 -15.07 22.81
C PRO A 11 -12.17 -15.44 21.37
N ILE A 12 -12.28 -14.42 20.51
CA ILE A 12 -12.66 -14.59 19.09
C ILE A 12 -11.63 -14.01 18.12
N ALA A 13 -10.81 -13.05 18.57
CA ALA A 13 -9.76 -12.47 17.75
C ALA A 13 -8.64 -11.90 18.62
N LYS A 14 -7.50 -11.58 17.99
CA LYS A 14 -6.38 -10.88 18.63
C LYS A 14 -5.92 -9.76 17.73
N VAL A 15 -5.94 -8.54 18.25
CA VAL A 15 -5.36 -7.38 17.58
C VAL A 15 -3.86 -7.39 17.87
N ILE A 16 -3.08 -7.39 16.81
CA ILE A 16 -1.62 -7.24 16.88
C ILE A 16 -1.23 -5.89 16.30
N PRO A 17 -0.20 -5.22 16.83
CA PRO A 17 0.37 -4.05 16.18
C PRO A 17 0.80 -4.41 14.76
N VAL A 18 0.39 -3.60 13.79
CA VAL A 18 0.95 -3.70 12.44
C VAL A 18 2.38 -3.16 12.53
N GLY A 19 3.35 -4.03 12.28
CA GLY A 19 4.73 -3.59 12.12
C GLY A 19 4.84 -2.67 10.90
N PRO A 20 5.84 -1.76 10.86
CA PRO A 20 6.15 -1.03 9.62
C PRO A 20 6.28 -2.04 8.48
N ALA A 21 5.55 -1.81 7.39
CA ALA A 21 5.74 -2.63 6.20
C ALA A 21 7.17 -2.39 5.69
N ASP A 22 8.00 -3.43 5.74
CA ASP A 22 9.33 -3.36 5.15
C ASP A 22 9.20 -3.53 3.64
N ASN A 23 9.14 -2.39 2.96
CA ASN A 23 9.07 -2.31 1.51
C ASN A 23 10.46 -2.09 0.89
N SER A 24 11.54 -2.17 1.67
CA SER A 24 12.91 -1.91 1.18
C SER A 24 13.27 -2.83 0.01
N GLY A 25 12.85 -4.09 0.07
CA GLY A 25 13.05 -5.07 -0.99
C GLY A 25 12.24 -4.82 -2.27
N LEU A 26 11.25 -3.93 -2.24
CA LEU A 26 10.50 -3.53 -3.44
C LEU A 26 11.19 -2.41 -4.21
N ILE A 27 11.95 -1.56 -3.52
CA ILE A 27 12.73 -0.48 -4.13
C ILE A 27 13.76 -1.12 -5.08
N ASP A 28 13.79 -0.65 -6.33
CA ASP A 28 14.65 -1.16 -7.41
C ASP A 28 14.46 -2.64 -7.80
N SER A 29 13.54 -3.39 -7.19
CA SER A 29 13.29 -4.81 -7.48
C SER A 29 12.98 -5.13 -8.94
N MET A 30 12.49 -4.12 -9.67
CA MET A 30 12.08 -4.23 -11.07
C MET A 30 13.00 -3.47 -12.03
N LYS A 31 14.10 -2.91 -11.54
CA LYS A 31 15.05 -2.13 -12.32
C LYS A 31 15.66 -2.97 -13.44
N GLY A 32 15.49 -2.55 -14.68
CA GLY A 32 15.98 -3.26 -15.87
C GLY A 32 15.14 -4.47 -16.28
N ILE A 33 14.12 -4.86 -15.50
CA ILE A 33 13.20 -5.95 -15.85
C ILE A 33 12.02 -5.42 -16.67
N ILE A 34 11.50 -4.25 -16.28
CA ILE A 34 10.39 -3.59 -16.97
C ILE A 34 10.85 -2.35 -17.73
N LYS A 35 10.25 -2.15 -18.90
CA LYS A 35 10.36 -0.93 -19.69
C LYS A 35 9.13 -0.08 -19.44
N VAL A 36 9.34 1.16 -18.97
CA VAL A 36 8.27 2.16 -18.91
C VAL A 36 7.84 2.49 -20.34
N SER A 37 6.55 2.35 -20.62
CA SER A 37 5.95 2.65 -21.93
C SER A 37 4.85 3.70 -21.76
N GLY A 38 4.69 4.54 -22.79
CA GLY A 38 3.74 5.66 -22.76
C GLY A 38 4.20 6.85 -21.93
N ASP A 39 3.32 7.83 -21.79
CA ASP A 39 3.52 9.01 -20.94
C ASP A 39 2.91 8.76 -19.56
N ILE A 40 3.76 8.37 -18.61
CA ILE A 40 3.37 8.10 -17.22
C ILE A 40 3.24 9.36 -16.37
N PHE A 41 3.62 10.53 -16.90
CA PHE A 41 3.48 11.82 -16.24
C PHE A 41 2.18 12.52 -16.63
N SER A 42 1.39 11.91 -17.50
CA SER A 42 0.07 12.38 -17.90
C SER A 42 -1.01 11.44 -17.40
N THR A 43 -2.18 12.00 -17.10
CA THR A 43 -3.40 11.23 -16.82
C THR A 43 -4.22 10.97 -18.08
N GLY A 44 -3.78 11.50 -19.23
CA GLY A 44 -4.56 11.54 -20.47
C GLY A 44 -5.69 12.57 -20.47
N VAL A 45 -5.91 13.27 -19.34
CA VAL A 45 -6.92 14.32 -19.21
C VAL A 45 -6.29 15.68 -19.44
N LYS A 46 -6.85 16.46 -20.38
CA LYS A 46 -6.46 17.86 -20.55
C LYS A 46 -7.02 18.69 -19.40
N TRP A 47 -6.14 19.27 -18.59
CA TRP A 47 -6.53 20.27 -17.60
C TRP A 47 -6.86 21.58 -18.32
N ASN A 48 -8.08 22.08 -18.15
CA ASN A 48 -8.51 23.37 -18.68
C ASN A 48 -8.59 24.36 -17.51
N ALA A 49 -7.59 25.23 -17.38
CA ALA A 49 -7.44 26.13 -16.24
C ALA A 49 -8.33 27.39 -16.31
N GLU A 50 -9.17 27.50 -17.33
CA GLU A 50 -10.09 28.62 -17.50
C GLU A 50 -11.39 28.33 -16.74
N SER A 51 -11.53 28.96 -15.57
CA SER A 51 -12.76 29.05 -14.76
C SER A 51 -12.94 30.48 -14.31
#